data_AF-A0A5C8PQC4-F1
#
_entry.id   AF-A0A5C8PQC4-F1
#
_cell.length_a   1.000
_cell.length_b   1.000
_cell.length_c   1.000
_cell.angle_alpha   90.00
_cell.angle_beta   90.00
_cell.angle_gamma   90.00
#
_symmetry.space_group_name_H-M   'P 1'
#
loop_
_entity.id
_entity.type
_entity.pdbx_description
1 polymer ?
#
loop_
_entity_poly.entity_id
_entity_poly.type
_entity_poly.pdbx_seq_one_letter_code
_entity_poly.pdbx_strand_id
1 'polypeptide(L)'
;MTLQREGLVSVEAVPGDGKPDRKIYALTPAGRDALARWLEEPLEPLVLRHPLLLKVVFAARLPPERLDAVLAQYAEGIAARRADYAARQEAPEIFTLARPARERDIWHVAIEHGIAWCDMELAWIAQARERLGRRQGGKKWIRKAK
;
A
#
# COMPACT_ATOMS: atom_id res chain seq x y z
N MET A 1 -9.47 11.57 20.52
CA MET A 1 -10.90 11.44 20.88
C MET A 1 -11.47 10.24 20.13
N THR A 2 -12.64 9.71 20.50
CA THR A 2 -13.22 8.51 19.87
C THR A 2 -14.54 8.86 19.19
N LEU A 3 -14.84 8.21 18.06
CA LEU A 3 -16.06 8.45 17.27
C LEU A 3 -17.35 8.32 18.10
N GLN A 4 -17.37 7.42 19.08
CA GLN A 4 -18.52 7.26 19.99
C GLN A 4 -18.67 8.46 20.92
N ARG A 5 -17.56 8.97 21.50
CA ARG A 5 -17.60 10.15 22.37
C ARG A 5 -18.01 11.41 21.61
N GLU A 6 -17.74 11.46 20.32
CA GLU A 6 -18.14 12.55 19.42
C GLU A 6 -19.57 12.38 18.89
N GLY A 7 -20.27 11.30 19.26
CA GLY A 7 -21.65 11.06 18.83
C GLY A 7 -21.80 10.68 17.36
N LEU A 8 -20.70 10.34 16.67
CA LEU A 8 -20.71 9.96 15.25
C LEU A 8 -21.09 8.48 15.05
N VAL A 9 -20.87 7.64 16.06
CA VAL A 9 -21.31 6.24 16.06
C VAL A 9 -22.07 5.91 17.34
N SER A 10 -23.12 5.10 17.22
CA SER A 10 -23.74 4.40 18.35
C SER A 10 -23.08 3.04 18.55
N VAL A 11 -23.15 2.53 19.78
CA VAL A 11 -22.61 1.21 20.15
C VAL A 11 -23.68 0.45 20.91
N GLU A 12 -24.01 -0.74 20.43
CA GLU A 12 -24.91 -1.67 21.10
C GLU A 12 -24.11 -2.93 21.51
N ALA A 13 -24.26 -3.35 22.76
CA ALA A 13 -23.70 -4.61 23.23
C ALA A 13 -24.75 -5.72 23.01
N VAL A 14 -24.42 -6.69 22.17
CA VAL A 14 -25.25 -7.86 21.88
C VAL A 14 -24.70 -9.06 22.64
N PRO A 15 -25.47 -9.66 23.57
CA PRO A 15 -25.05 -10.85 24.31
C PRO A 15 -24.61 -11.98 23.38
N GLY A 16 -23.46 -12.59 23.69
CA GLY A 16 -23.03 -13.80 23.03
C GLY A 16 -23.60 -15.03 23.74
N ASP A 17 -24.28 -15.91 23.02
CA ASP A 17 -24.70 -17.21 23.59
C ASP A 17 -23.47 -18.06 23.92
N GLY A 18 -23.09 -18.09 25.20
CA GLY A 18 -21.87 -18.74 25.70
C GLY A 18 -20.54 -18.11 25.26
N LYS A 19 -20.56 -16.89 24.70
CA LYS A 19 -19.38 -16.16 24.17
C LYS A 19 -19.35 -14.72 24.69
N PRO A 20 -18.20 -14.02 24.63
CA PRO A 20 -18.15 -12.61 24.99
C PRO A 20 -19.13 -11.76 24.18
N ASP A 21 -19.70 -10.75 24.82
CA ASP A 21 -20.60 -9.80 24.19
C ASP A 21 -19.96 -9.16 22.95
N ARG A 22 -20.73 -9.06 21.88
CA ARG A 22 -20.31 -8.39 20.65
C ARG A 22 -20.76 -6.94 20.68
N LYS A 23 -19.88 -6.03 20.27
CA LYS A 23 -20.23 -4.62 20.07
C LYS A 23 -20.62 -4.39 18.61
N ILE A 24 -21.85 -3.97 18.36
CA ILE A 24 -22.31 -3.52 17.05
C ILE A 24 -22.18 -2.00 17.00
N TYR A 25 -21.46 -1.51 16.00
CA TYR A 25 -21.29 -0.08 15.74
C TYR A 25 -22.14 0.33 14.55
N ALA A 26 -22.86 1.45 14.67
CA ALA A 26 -23.63 2.02 13.58
C ALA A 26 -23.43 3.53 13.49
N LEU A 27 -23.48 4.08 12.28
CA LEU A 27 -23.43 5.54 12.09
C LEU A 27 -24.70 6.19 12.63
N THR A 28 -24.53 7.26 13.40
CA THR A 28 -25.62 8.17 13.76
C THR A 28 -25.94 9.10 12.58
N PRO A 29 -27.03 9.90 12.61
CA PRO A 29 -27.24 10.96 11.63
C PRO A 29 -26.04 11.90 11.51
N ALA A 30 -25.52 12.37 12.65
CA ALA A 30 -24.32 13.21 12.70
C ALA A 30 -23.08 12.51 12.09
N GLY A 31 -22.95 11.20 12.28
CA GLY A 31 -21.90 10.39 11.65
C GLY A 31 -22.01 10.32 10.13
N ARG A 32 -23.24 10.20 9.60
CA ARG A 32 -23.48 10.21 8.15
C ARG A 32 -23.15 11.58 7.55
N ASP A 33 -23.56 12.66 8.21
CA ASP A 33 -23.26 14.03 7.77
C ASP A 33 -21.75 14.32 7.83
N ALA A 34 -21.07 13.83 8.86
CA ALA A 34 -19.61 13.93 8.96
C ALA A 34 -18.91 13.15 7.85
N LEU A 35 -19.34 11.93 7.55
CA LEU A 35 -18.80 11.13 6.45
C LEU A 35 -19.03 11.80 5.10
N ALA A 36 -20.24 12.32 4.85
CA ALA A 36 -20.56 13.01 3.59
C ALA A 36 -19.68 14.24 3.38
N ARG A 37 -19.50 15.08 4.41
CA ARG A 37 -18.59 16.22 4.34
C ARG A 37 -17.14 15.80 4.07
N TRP A 38 -16.65 14.77 4.77
CA TRP A 38 -15.29 14.27 4.56
C TRP A 38 -15.05 13.73 3.14
N LEU A 39 -16.05 13.09 2.52
CA LEU A 39 -15.94 12.62 1.14
C LEU A 39 -15.78 13.75 0.10
N GLU A 40 -16.18 14.98 0.46
CA GLU A 40 -16.08 16.17 -0.40
C GLU A 40 -14.84 17.02 -0.09
N GLU A 41 -14.11 16.72 0.99
CA GLU A 41 -12.91 17.46 1.36
C GLU A 41 -11.79 17.25 0.32
N PRO A 42 -11.06 18.31 -0.06
CA PRO A 42 -9.94 18.18 -0.97
C PRO A 42 -8.83 17.33 -0.35
N LEU A 43 -8.22 16.47 -1.16
CA LEU A 43 -7.09 15.66 -0.73
C LEU A 43 -5.84 16.50 -0.57
N GLU A 44 -5.15 16.33 0.57
CA GLU A 44 -3.78 16.82 0.71
C GLU A 44 -2.82 16.04 -0.22
N PRO A 45 -1.71 16.66 -0.65
CA PRO A 45 -0.69 15.96 -1.42
C PRO A 45 -0.18 14.71 -0.69
N LEU A 46 -0.02 13.61 -1.44
CA LEU A 46 0.48 12.34 -0.90
C LEU A 46 1.91 12.51 -0.35
N VAL A 47 2.09 12.35 0.97
CA VAL A 47 3.41 12.30 1.62
C VAL A 47 3.83 10.84 1.80
N LEU A 48 4.57 10.30 0.81
CA LEU A 48 5.03 8.92 0.83
C LEU A 48 6.39 8.78 1.56
N ARG A 49 6.42 7.99 2.64
CA ARG A 49 7.67 7.56 3.29
C ARG A 49 8.12 6.22 2.70
N HIS A 50 9.01 6.27 1.71
CA HIS A 50 9.43 5.07 0.98
C HIS A 50 10.70 4.43 1.61
N PRO A 51 10.60 3.31 2.33
CA PRO A 51 11.74 2.75 3.06
C PRO A 51 12.85 2.23 2.13
N LEU A 52 12.50 1.67 0.96
CA LEU A 52 13.50 1.23 -0.01
C LEU A 52 14.31 2.39 -0.59
N LEU A 53 13.67 3.48 -1.05
CA LEU A 53 14.38 4.63 -1.62
C LEU A 53 15.35 5.25 -0.62
N LEU A 54 14.97 5.33 0.66
CA LEU A 54 15.87 5.78 1.71
C LEU A 54 17.11 4.89 1.81
N LYS A 55 16.96 3.56 1.75
CA LYS A 55 18.10 2.62 1.74
C LYS A 55 18.97 2.80 0.50
N VAL A 56 18.36 2.95 -0.68
CA VAL A 56 19.07 3.10 -1.96
C VAL A 56 19.98 4.34 -1.95
N VAL A 57 19.52 5.46 -1.39
CA VAL A 57 20.34 6.69 -1.26
C VAL A 57 21.64 6.46 -0.48
N PHE A 58 21.64 5.55 0.51
CA PHE A 58 22.82 5.23 1.32
C PHE A 58 23.54 3.94 0.87
N ALA A 59 23.12 3.34 -0.24
CA ALA A 59 23.55 1.99 -0.61
C ALA A 59 24.98 1.89 -1.18
N ALA A 60 25.66 3.02 -1.43
CA ALA A 60 27.02 3.05 -1.98
C ALA A 60 28.06 2.28 -1.13
N ARG A 61 27.76 2.01 0.15
CA ARG A 61 28.60 1.22 1.06
C ARG A 61 28.40 -0.30 0.94
N LEU A 62 27.38 -0.75 0.21
CA LEU A 62 27.10 -2.17 0.00
C LEU A 62 27.76 -2.66 -1.29
N PRO A 63 28.33 -3.89 -1.30
CA PRO A 63 28.68 -4.55 -2.55
C PRO A 63 27.46 -4.67 -3.48
N PRO A 64 27.62 -4.56 -4.82
CA PRO A 64 26.52 -4.63 -5.77
C PRO A 64 25.62 -5.86 -5.59
N GLU A 65 26.21 -7.01 -5.29
CA GLU A 65 25.50 -8.29 -5.12
C GLU A 65 24.61 -8.27 -3.86
N ARG A 66 25.05 -7.58 -2.80
CA ARG A 66 24.26 -7.40 -1.57
C ARG A 66 23.11 -6.45 -1.79
N LEU A 67 23.32 -5.38 -2.56
CA LEU A 67 22.25 -4.44 -2.91
C LEU A 67 21.21 -5.11 -3.82
N ASP A 68 21.64 -5.91 -4.79
CA ASP A 68 20.72 -6.67 -5.65
C ASP A 68 19.84 -7.63 -4.82
N ALA A 69 20.41 -8.34 -3.85
CA ALA A 69 19.65 -9.21 -2.96
C ALA A 69 18.59 -8.44 -2.15
N VAL A 70 18.90 -7.24 -1.65
CA VAL A 70 17.93 -6.39 -0.95
C VAL A 70 16.79 -5.95 -1.87
N LEU A 71 17.11 -5.58 -3.11
CA LEU A 71 16.12 -5.19 -4.12
C LEU A 71 15.23 -6.38 -4.52
N ALA A 72 15.83 -7.56 -4.71
CA ALA A 72 15.12 -8.80 -5.03
C ALA A 72 14.12 -9.18 -3.93
N GLN A 73 14.58 -9.19 -2.67
CA GLN A 73 13.73 -9.52 -1.52
C GLN A 73 12.55 -8.53 -1.39
N TYR A 74 12.79 -7.23 -1.65
CA TYR A 74 11.70 -6.26 -1.64
C TYR A 74 10.71 -6.51 -2.78
N ALA A 75 11.20 -6.84 -3.99
CA ALA A 75 10.35 -7.18 -5.13
C ALA A 75 9.45 -8.39 -4.85
N GLU A 76 9.94 -9.42 -4.14
CA GLU A 76 9.12 -10.56 -3.73
C GLU A 76 7.91 -10.12 -2.88
N GLY A 77 8.12 -9.19 -1.94
CA GLY A 77 7.04 -8.63 -1.13
C GLY A 77 6.02 -7.85 -1.96
N ILE A 78 6.47 -7.07 -2.94
CA ILE A 78 5.58 -6.34 -3.86
C ILE A 78 4.82 -7.32 -4.77
N ALA A 79 5.48 -8.35 -5.28
CA ALA A 79 4.83 -9.38 -6.10
C ALA A 79 3.75 -10.15 -5.32
N ALA A 80 4.02 -10.49 -4.05
CA ALA A 80 3.02 -11.10 -3.18
C ALA A 80 1.83 -10.16 -2.93
N ARG A 81 2.07 -8.87 -2.69
CA ARG A 81 1.00 -7.87 -2.55
C ARG A 81 0.17 -7.73 -3.83
N ARG A 82 0.82 -7.72 -4.98
CA ARG A 82 0.15 -7.68 -6.29
C ARG A 82 -0.77 -8.88 -6.46
N ALA A 83 -0.31 -10.08 -6.12
CA ALA A 83 -1.11 -11.30 -6.19
C ALA A 83 -2.33 -11.25 -5.26
N ASP A 84 -2.19 -10.70 -4.04
CA ASP A 84 -3.30 -10.47 -3.12
C ASP A 84 -4.36 -9.51 -3.73
N TYR A 85 -3.95 -8.42 -4.38
CA TYR A 85 -4.89 -7.54 -5.10
C TYR A 85 -5.57 -8.23 -6.27
N ALA A 86 -4.82 -8.98 -7.09
CA ALA A 86 -5.40 -9.71 -8.22
C ALA A 86 -6.43 -10.75 -7.76
N ALA A 87 -6.11 -11.51 -6.71
CA ALA A 87 -7.04 -12.47 -6.12
C ALA A 87 -8.33 -11.79 -5.61
N ARG A 88 -8.23 -10.60 -4.99
CA ARG A 88 -9.41 -9.83 -4.56
C ARG A 88 -10.25 -9.30 -5.71
N GLN A 89 -9.62 -8.98 -6.85
CA GLN A 89 -10.33 -8.52 -8.04
C GLN A 89 -11.18 -9.65 -8.64
N GLU A 90 -10.70 -10.89 -8.56
CA GLU A 90 -11.39 -12.09 -9.06
C GLU A 90 -12.38 -12.69 -8.04
N ALA A 91 -12.21 -12.40 -6.74
CA ALA A 91 -13.05 -12.91 -5.66
C ALA A 91 -14.41 -12.20 -5.60
N PRO A 92 -15.53 -12.86 -5.95
CA PRO A 92 -16.84 -12.22 -5.98
C PRO A 92 -17.36 -11.85 -4.59
N GLU A 93 -16.89 -12.51 -3.53
CA GLU A 93 -17.44 -12.41 -2.18
C GLU A 93 -17.38 -10.98 -1.64
N ILE A 94 -16.25 -10.29 -1.84
CA ILE A 94 -16.11 -8.91 -1.36
C ILE A 94 -17.09 -7.99 -2.09
N PHE A 95 -17.32 -8.21 -3.39
CA PHE A 95 -18.21 -7.39 -4.21
C PHE A 95 -19.70 -7.74 -4.06
N THR A 96 -20.04 -8.83 -3.36
CA THR A 96 -21.42 -9.11 -2.94
C THR A 96 -21.85 -8.22 -1.77
N LEU A 97 -20.90 -7.65 -1.02
CA LEU A 97 -21.19 -6.71 0.07
C LEU A 97 -21.60 -5.32 -0.43
N ALA A 98 -21.28 -4.99 -1.68
CA ALA A 98 -21.67 -3.74 -2.30
C ALA A 98 -23.20 -3.69 -2.46
N ARG A 99 -23.82 -2.58 -2.04
CA ARG A 99 -25.27 -2.42 -2.09
C ARG A 99 -25.72 -1.92 -3.48
N PRO A 100 -25.30 -0.73 -3.96
CA PRO A 100 -25.52 -0.35 -5.35
C PRO A 100 -24.41 -0.89 -6.27
N ALA A 101 -24.74 -1.12 -7.54
CA ALA A 101 -23.76 -1.53 -8.56
C ALA A 101 -22.58 -0.54 -8.65
N ARG A 102 -22.85 0.77 -8.53
CA ARG A 102 -21.82 1.81 -8.53
C ARG A 102 -20.78 1.63 -7.42
N GLU A 103 -21.17 1.13 -6.25
CA GLU A 103 -20.23 0.90 -5.14
C GLU A 103 -19.23 -0.20 -5.49
N ARG A 104 -19.67 -1.24 -6.18
CA ARG A 104 -18.79 -2.30 -6.71
C ARG A 104 -17.76 -1.73 -7.68
N ASP A 105 -18.20 -0.90 -8.62
CA ASP A 105 -17.30 -0.28 -9.59
C ASP A 105 -16.25 0.61 -8.91
N ILE A 106 -16.67 1.39 -7.90
CA ILE A 106 -15.75 2.22 -7.10
C ILE A 106 -14.71 1.35 -6.38
N TRP A 107 -15.10 0.20 -5.84
CA TRP A 107 -14.17 -0.72 -5.18
C TRP A 107 -13.19 -1.37 -6.17
N HIS A 108 -13.63 -1.68 -7.39
CA HIS A 108 -12.74 -2.17 -8.44
C HIS A 108 -11.64 -1.14 -8.77
N VAL A 109 -12.00 0.13 -8.94
CA VAL A 109 -11.02 1.21 -9.22
C VAL A 109 -9.95 1.28 -8.13
N ALA A 110 -10.32 1.11 -6.86
CA ALA A 110 -9.36 1.11 -5.75
C ALA A 110 -8.39 -0.08 -5.81
N ILE A 111 -8.86 -1.27 -6.20
CA ILE A 111 -8.02 -2.47 -6.36
C ILE A 111 -7.11 -2.35 -7.58
N GLU A 112 -7.64 -1.86 -8.70
CA GLU A 112 -6.88 -1.61 -9.94
C GLU A 112 -5.73 -0.64 -9.69
N HIS A 113 -5.96 0.42 -8.93
CA HIS A 113 -4.89 1.32 -8.50
C HIS A 113 -3.79 0.58 -7.70
N GLY A 114 -4.18 -0.32 -6.79
CA GLY A 114 -3.24 -1.14 -6.02
C GLY A 114 -2.36 -2.04 -6.90
N ILE A 115 -2.95 -2.65 -7.94
CA ILE A 115 -2.23 -3.46 -8.92
C ILE A 115 -1.29 -2.58 -9.75
N ALA A 116 -1.80 -1.47 -10.29
CA ALA A 116 -1.02 -0.55 -11.11
C ALA A 116 0.19 0.01 -10.35
N TRP A 117 0.03 0.32 -9.06
CA TRP A 117 1.13 0.74 -8.20
C TRP A 117 2.18 -0.36 -8.03
N CYS A 118 1.75 -1.61 -7.77
CA CYS A 118 2.66 -2.74 -7.65
C CYS A 118 3.43 -3.01 -8.96
N ASP A 119 2.75 -2.93 -10.11
CA ASP A 119 3.36 -3.10 -11.43
C ASP A 119 4.42 -2.04 -11.71
N MET A 120 4.10 -0.78 -11.41
CA MET A 120 5.04 0.33 -11.52
C MET A 120 6.27 0.11 -10.61
N GLU A 121 6.07 -0.26 -9.35
CA GLU A 121 7.15 -0.48 -8.38
C GLU A 121 8.04 -1.65 -8.79
N LEU A 122 7.47 -2.78 -9.24
CA LEU A 122 8.23 -3.93 -9.75
C LEU A 122 9.05 -3.56 -10.99
N ALA A 123 8.46 -2.81 -11.91
CA ALA A 123 9.16 -2.33 -13.10
C ALA A 123 10.33 -1.40 -12.73
N TRP A 124 10.14 -0.53 -11.75
CA TRP A 124 11.20 0.33 -11.23
C TRP A 124 12.33 -0.47 -10.58
N ILE A 125 11.99 -1.45 -9.72
CA ILE A 125 13.00 -2.31 -9.07
C ILE A 125 13.81 -3.08 -10.11
N ALA A 126 13.17 -3.65 -11.14
CA ALA A 126 13.85 -4.35 -12.22
C ALA A 126 14.88 -3.44 -12.92
N GLN A 127 14.48 -2.20 -13.26
CA GLN A 127 15.40 -1.22 -13.84
C GLN A 127 16.54 -0.84 -12.90
N ALA A 128 16.26 -0.66 -11.60
CA ALA A 128 17.28 -0.34 -10.61
C ALA A 128 18.32 -1.47 -10.49
N ARG A 129 17.88 -2.73 -10.43
CA ARG A 129 18.75 -3.91 -10.41
C ARG A 129 19.64 -3.99 -11.64
N GLU A 130 19.09 -3.76 -12.84
CA GLU A 130 19.88 -3.74 -14.07
C GLU A 130 20.93 -2.62 -14.09
N ARG A 131 20.56 -1.41 -13.63
CA ARG A 131 21.46 -0.25 -13.61
C ARG A 131 22.59 -0.41 -12.58
N LEU A 132 22.28 -0.94 -11.40
CA LEU A 132 23.22 -1.05 -10.28
C LEU A 132 24.03 -2.35 -10.29
N GLY A 133 23.53 -3.39 -10.96
CA GLY A 133 24.24 -4.66 -11.16
C GLY A 133 25.28 -4.61 -12.29
N ARG A 134 25.17 -3.65 -13.24
CA ARG A 134 26.23 -3.42 -14.23
C ARG A 134 27.49 -2.92 -13.51
N ARG A 135 28.55 -3.75 -13.49
CA ARG A 135 29.89 -3.34 -13.05
C ARG A 135 30.25 -2.02 -13.73
N GLN A 136 30.51 -0.97 -12.96
CA GLN A 136 31.31 0.14 -13.46
C GLN A 136 32.67 -0.47 -13.87
N GLY A 137 32.89 -0.62 -15.17
CA GLY A 137 34.19 -0.96 -15.71
C GLY A 137 35.21 -0.01 -15.11
N GLY A 138 36.15 -0.55 -14.34
CA GLY A 138 37.13 0.23 -13.61
C GLY A 138 37.84 1.19 -14.55
N LYS A 139 37.56 2.49 -14.42
CA LYS A 139 38.45 3.51 -14.94
C LYS A 139 39.74 3.41 -14.13
N LYS A 140 40.71 2.63 -14.65
CA LYS A 140 42.11 2.66 -14.23
C LYS A 140 42.58 4.11 -14.30
N TRP A 141 42.62 4.77 -13.16
CA TRP A 141 43.35 6.02 -13.00
C TRP A 141 44.84 5.68 -13.18
N ILE A 142 45.35 5.89 -14.39
CA ILE A 142 46.79 5.84 -14.67
C ILE A 142 47.39 7.07 -13.98
N ARG A 143 48.00 6.87 -12.81
CA ARG A 143 48.92 7.85 -12.24
C ARG A 143 50.18 7.89 -13.12
N LYS A 144 50.35 8.94 -13.92
CA LYS A 144 51.67 9.27 -14.48
C LYS A 144 52.58 9.66 -13.32
N ALA A 145 53.61 8.85 -13.06
CA ALA A 145 54.74 9.23 -12.23
C ALA A 145 55.64 10.20 -13.00
N LYS A 146 56.21 11.13 -12.25
CA LYS A 146 57.07 12.24 -12.68
C LYS A 146 58.46 11.75 -13.06
#